data_AF-A0A7W2TH23-F1
#
_entry.id   AF-A0A7W2TH23-F1
#
_cell.length_a   1.000
_cell.length_b   1.000
_cell.length_c   1.000
_cell.angle_alpha   90.00
_cell.angle_beta   90.00
_cell.angle_gamma   90.00
#
_symmetry.space_group_name_H-M   'P 1'
#
loop_
_entity.id
_entity.type
_entity.pdbx_description
1 polymer ?
#
loop_
_entity_poly.entity_id
_entity_poly.type
_entity_poly.pdbx_seq_one_letter_code
_entity_poly.pdbx_strand_id
1 'polypeptide(L)'
;MKVQHIIDDLESVFSKQPETKDYDVAFACYSEDGSGSIEIDYVEAFDWDEDEEFFLIPENCAKHYEREAVKYKAAHFVEELKNIKIENFSEFETYVREKIKIAKDGSVISLNSPMWGTGVHDIEKFVYFYHGKERA
;
A
#
# COMPACT_ATOMS: atom_id res chain seq x y z
N MET A 1 5.98 -8.80 3.84
CA MET A 1 6.15 -8.85 2.37
C MET A 1 7.17 -7.78 2.03
N LYS A 2 8.08 -8.02 1.09
CA LYS A 2 9.11 -7.03 0.74
C LYS A 2 8.67 -6.10 -0.39
N VAL A 3 9.29 -4.93 -0.51
CA VAL A 3 9.05 -4.00 -1.64
C VAL A 3 9.29 -4.70 -2.98
N GLN A 4 10.31 -5.56 -3.07
CA GLN A 4 10.57 -6.35 -4.28
C GLN A 4 9.37 -7.22 -4.67
N HIS A 5 8.68 -7.81 -3.70
CA HIS A 5 7.50 -8.63 -3.97
C HIS A 5 6.34 -7.76 -4.52
N ILE A 6 6.20 -6.50 -4.09
CA ILE A 6 5.20 -5.58 -4.65
C ILE A 6 5.48 -5.37 -6.14
N ILE A 7 6.74 -5.08 -6.46
CA ILE A 7 7.18 -4.84 -7.84
C ILE A 7 6.95 -6.10 -8.69
N ASP A 8 7.44 -7.25 -8.23
CA ASP A 8 7.34 -8.52 -8.96
C ASP A 8 5.88 -8.94 -9.18
N ASP A 9 5.02 -8.81 -8.16
CA ASP A 9 3.60 -9.13 -8.26
C ASP A 9 2.90 -8.24 -9.29
N LEU A 10 3.11 -6.93 -9.25
CA LEU A 10 2.51 -6.00 -10.20
C LEU A 10 3.01 -6.24 -11.63
N GLU A 11 4.31 -6.48 -11.83
CA GLU A 11 4.83 -6.81 -13.16
C GLU A 11 4.31 -8.14 -13.71
N SER A 12 4.12 -9.13 -12.83
CA SER A 12 3.47 -10.40 -13.15
C SER A 12 2.01 -10.20 -13.57
N VAL A 13 1.28 -9.34 -12.84
CA VAL A 13 -0.10 -8.95 -13.17
C VAL A 13 -0.15 -8.24 -14.53
N PHE A 14 0.72 -7.25 -14.77
CA PHE A 14 0.79 -6.53 -16.05
C PHE A 14 1.12 -7.43 -17.23
N SER A 15 1.93 -8.46 -17.02
CA SER A 15 2.30 -9.42 -18.06
C SER A 15 1.12 -10.32 -18.45
N LYS A 16 0.24 -10.63 -17.49
CA LYS A 16 -0.95 -11.47 -17.71
C LYS A 16 -2.15 -10.67 -18.22
N GLN A 17 -2.30 -9.43 -17.74
CA GLN A 17 -3.43 -8.54 -18.01
C GLN A 17 -2.92 -7.10 -18.19
N PRO A 18 -2.43 -6.71 -19.37
CA PRO A 18 -1.79 -5.40 -19.59
C PRO A 18 -2.65 -4.19 -19.24
N GLU A 19 -3.98 -4.29 -19.32
CA GLU A 19 -4.95 -3.25 -18.95
C GLU A 19 -4.89 -2.85 -17.47
N THR A 20 -4.40 -3.74 -16.60
CA THR A 20 -4.25 -3.47 -15.16
C THR A 20 -3.20 -2.41 -14.86
N LYS A 21 -2.36 -2.03 -15.83
CA LYS A 21 -1.44 -0.89 -15.72
C LYS A 21 -2.17 0.42 -15.41
N ASP A 22 -3.40 0.56 -15.88
CA ASP A 22 -4.25 1.74 -15.70
C ASP A 22 -5.23 1.60 -14.52
N TYR A 23 -5.16 0.51 -13.76
CA TYR A 23 -5.98 0.29 -12.58
C TYR A 23 -5.48 1.15 -11.41
N ASP A 24 -6.40 1.56 -10.54
CA ASP A 24 -6.06 2.27 -9.30
C ASP A 24 -5.34 1.31 -8.32
N VAL A 25 -4.49 1.84 -7.45
CA VAL A 25 -3.79 1.06 -6.41
C VAL A 25 -4.50 1.21 -5.08
N ALA A 26 -4.79 0.10 -4.42
CA ALA A 26 -5.55 0.06 -3.18
C ALA A 26 -4.95 -0.94 -2.17
N PHE A 27 -5.56 -1.02 -1.00
CA PHE A 27 -5.35 -2.10 -0.07
C PHE A 27 -6.66 -2.51 0.60
N ALA A 28 -6.70 -3.76 1.07
CA ALA A 28 -7.87 -4.36 1.69
C ALA A 28 -7.71 -4.46 3.21
N CYS A 29 -8.57 -3.75 3.94
CA CYS A 29 -8.71 -3.80 5.39
C CYS A 29 -9.80 -4.77 5.81
N TYR A 30 -9.45 -5.75 6.65
CA TYR A 30 -10.41 -6.70 7.21
C TYR A 30 -11.05 -6.13 8.47
N SER A 31 -12.37 -6.18 8.55
CA SER A 31 -13.10 -5.70 9.72
C SER A 31 -12.72 -6.52 10.96
N GLU A 32 -12.36 -5.83 12.04
CA GLU A 32 -12.00 -6.45 13.33
C GLU A 32 -13.21 -7.02 14.09
N ASP A 33 -14.43 -6.76 13.61
CA ASP A 33 -15.69 -7.22 14.21
C ASP A 33 -16.00 -8.71 13.96
N GLY A 34 -15.14 -9.41 13.22
CA GLY A 34 -15.29 -10.83 12.90
C GLY A 34 -16.40 -11.11 11.88
N SER A 35 -16.99 -10.08 11.26
CA SER A 35 -17.94 -10.25 10.16
C SER A 35 -17.27 -10.72 8.86
N GLY A 36 -15.95 -10.52 8.76
CA GLY A 36 -15.18 -10.79 7.55
C GLY A 36 -15.42 -9.78 6.44
N SER A 37 -15.96 -8.60 6.78
CA SER A 37 -16.14 -7.51 5.84
C SER A 37 -14.78 -6.97 5.40
N ILE A 38 -14.64 -6.66 4.11
CA ILE A 38 -13.43 -6.07 3.55
C ILE A 38 -13.75 -4.63 3.18
N GLU A 39 -13.03 -3.70 3.78
CA GLU A 39 -12.99 -2.29 3.38
C GLU A 39 -11.81 -2.09 2.43
N ILE A 40 -12.01 -1.31 1.38
CA ILE A 40 -10.96 -1.01 0.40
C ILE A 40 -10.64 0.48 0.51
N ASP A 41 -9.37 0.79 0.75
CA ASP A 41 -8.84 2.15 0.72
C ASP A 41 -7.80 2.29 -0.40
N TYR A 42 -7.85 3.42 -1.10
CA TYR A 42 -6.90 3.72 -2.16
C TYR A 42 -5.58 4.24 -1.59
N VAL A 43 -4.48 3.87 -2.24
CA VAL A 43 -3.16 4.42 -1.94
C VAL A 43 -3.06 5.79 -2.60
N GLU A 44 -2.73 6.81 -1.82
CA GLU A 44 -2.44 8.14 -2.36
C GLU A 44 -1.00 8.60 -2.16
N ALA A 45 -0.24 7.91 -1.31
CA ALA A 45 1.17 8.17 -1.08
C ALA A 45 1.84 6.90 -0.53
N PHE A 46 3.16 6.89 -0.52
CA PHE A 46 3.94 5.93 0.23
C PHE A 46 5.11 6.61 0.94
N ASP A 47 5.65 5.94 1.95
CA ASP A 47 6.77 6.41 2.74
C ASP A 47 7.67 5.24 3.18
N TRP A 48 8.84 5.54 3.72
CA TRP A 48 9.74 4.57 4.34
C TRP A 48 10.50 5.24 5.49
N ASP A 49 11.00 4.46 6.44
CA ASP A 49 11.75 4.99 7.58
C ASP A 49 13.10 4.28 7.80
N GLU A 50 13.75 4.62 8.91
CA GLU A 50 15.09 4.12 9.27
C GLU A 50 15.08 2.65 9.72
N ASP A 51 13.91 2.08 10.04
CA ASP A 51 13.76 0.70 10.48
C ASP A 51 13.59 -0.28 9.29
N GLU A 52 13.94 0.16 8.08
CA GLU A 52 13.79 -0.61 6.83
C GLU A 52 12.32 -1.02 6.57
N GLU A 53 11.38 -0.18 7.02
CA GLU A 53 9.95 -0.36 6.77
C GLU A 53 9.47 0.55 5.64
N PHE A 54 8.54 0.04 4.84
CA PHE A 54 7.85 0.75 3.76
C PHE A 54 6.35 0.79 4.06
N PHE A 55 5.72 1.94 3.85
CA PHE A 55 4.33 2.19 4.21
C PHE A 55 3.51 2.65 3.03
N LEU A 56 2.37 2.01 2.81
CA LEU A 56 1.29 2.56 2.00
C LEU A 56 0.43 3.50 2.85
N ILE A 57 0.18 4.71 2.32
CA ILE A 57 -0.63 5.74 2.96
C ILE A 57 -2.00 5.82 2.27
N PRO A 58 -3.12 5.68 3.02
CA PRO A 58 -4.47 5.78 2.48
C PRO A 58 -4.81 7.19 1.98
N GLU A 59 -5.85 7.24 1.15
CA GLU A 59 -6.49 8.46 0.69
C GLU A 59 -6.80 9.44 1.86
N ASN A 60 -6.65 10.74 1.60
CA ASN A 60 -6.81 11.87 2.51
C ASN A 60 -5.80 11.96 3.68
N CYS A 61 -4.74 11.15 3.69
CA CYS A 61 -3.75 11.07 4.77
C CYS A 61 -2.34 11.56 4.42
N ALA A 62 -1.94 11.71 3.14
CA ALA A 62 -0.62 12.12 2.69
C ALA A 62 -0.12 13.43 3.33
N LYS A 63 -1.03 14.40 3.48
CA LYS A 63 -0.74 15.70 4.14
C LYS A 63 -0.20 15.56 5.58
N HIS A 64 -0.52 14.46 6.25
CA HIS A 64 -0.07 14.17 7.61
C HIS A 64 1.34 13.58 7.66
N TYR A 65 1.88 13.18 6.52
CA TYR A 65 3.22 12.63 6.35
C TYR A 65 4.11 13.54 5.49
N GLU A 66 3.72 14.79 5.28
CA GLU A 66 4.43 15.75 4.41
C GLU A 66 4.64 15.20 2.97
N ARG A 67 3.72 14.34 2.51
CA ARG A 67 3.71 13.76 1.17
C ARG A 67 2.69 14.46 0.27
N GLU A 68 2.99 14.49 -1.02
CA GLU A 68 2.02 14.91 -2.04
C GLU A 68 1.03 13.78 -2.30
N ALA A 69 -0.25 14.10 -2.36
CA ALA A 69 -1.29 13.12 -2.68
C ALA A 69 -1.31 12.87 -4.20
N VAL A 70 -1.17 11.61 -4.58
CA VAL A 70 -1.13 11.15 -5.97
C VAL A 70 -2.23 10.12 -6.16
N LYS A 71 -3.04 10.25 -7.21
CA LYS A 71 -3.93 9.16 -7.61
C LYS A 71 -3.14 8.10 -8.38
N TYR A 72 -2.63 7.10 -7.67
CA TYR A 72 -1.74 6.09 -8.27
C TYR A 72 -2.47 5.19 -9.26
N LYS A 73 -1.94 5.16 -10.49
CA LYS A 73 -2.11 4.03 -11.41
C LYS A 73 -1.04 2.99 -11.14
N ALA A 74 -1.37 1.73 -11.31
CA ALA A 74 -0.46 0.62 -10.98
C ALA A 74 0.90 0.75 -11.68
N ALA A 75 0.93 1.11 -12.96
CA ALA A 75 2.19 1.31 -13.67
C ALA A 75 3.02 2.48 -13.13
N HIS A 76 2.37 3.61 -12.81
CA HIS A 76 3.01 4.78 -12.21
C HIS A 76 3.63 4.45 -10.85
N PHE A 77 2.87 3.71 -10.03
CA PHE A 77 3.32 3.26 -8.72
C PHE A 77 4.59 2.39 -8.81
N VAL A 78 4.63 1.40 -9.71
CA VAL A 78 5.83 0.57 -9.92
C VAL A 78 7.01 1.39 -10.43
N GLU A 79 6.77 2.34 -11.33
CA GLU A 79 7.83 3.23 -11.83
C GLU A 79 8.46 4.06 -10.72
N GLU A 80 7.65 4.65 -9.84
CA GLU A 80 8.16 5.40 -8.68
C GLU A 80 9.00 4.52 -7.75
N LEU A 81 8.53 3.31 -7.41
CA LEU A 81 9.29 2.38 -6.57
C LEU A 81 10.66 2.03 -7.17
N LYS A 82 10.73 1.78 -8.47
CA LYS A 82 11.98 1.45 -9.18
C LYS A 82 12.96 2.63 -9.26
N ASN A 83 12.46 3.86 -9.12
CA ASN A 83 13.27 5.06 -9.22
C ASN A 83 13.92 5.47 -7.88
N ILE A 84 13.49 4.89 -6.75
CA ILE A 84 14.07 5.16 -5.43
C ILE A 84 15.53 4.66 -5.37
N LYS A 85 16.44 5.51 -4.86
CA LYS A 85 17.89 5.27 -4.81
C LYS A 85 18.37 5.12 -3.37
N ILE A 86 17.76 4.19 -2.66
CA ILE A 86 18.11 3.81 -1.28
C ILE A 86 18.70 2.40 -1.31
N GLU A 87 19.79 2.21 -0.58
CA GLU A 87 20.43 0.89 -0.45
C GLU A 87 19.45 -0.11 0.18
N ASN A 88 19.36 -1.31 -0.38
CA ASN A 88 18.46 -2.37 0.08
C ASN A 88 16.96 -2.01 0.13
N PHE A 89 16.52 -0.93 -0.52
CA PHE A 89 15.11 -0.51 -0.52
C PHE A 89 14.14 -1.61 -0.95
N SER A 90 14.56 -2.44 -1.91
CA SER A 90 13.78 -3.60 -2.37
C SER A 90 13.54 -4.63 -1.26
N GLU A 91 14.36 -4.64 -0.22
CA GLU A 91 14.31 -5.58 0.88
C GLU A 91 13.45 -5.12 2.06
N PHE A 92 12.96 -3.88 2.04
CA PHE A 92 12.18 -3.29 3.13
C PHE A 92 10.89 -4.05 3.33
N GLU A 93 10.51 -4.27 4.60
CA GLU A 93 9.24 -4.89 4.94
C GLU A 93 8.10 -3.90 4.73
N THR A 94 7.01 -4.40 4.15
CA THR A 94 5.94 -3.56 3.64
C THR A 94 4.70 -3.66 4.52
N TYR A 95 4.17 -2.49 4.84
CA TYR A 95 3.03 -2.30 5.71
C TYR A 95 2.04 -1.36 5.06
N VAL A 96 0.82 -1.41 5.58
CA VAL A 96 -0.18 -0.39 5.34
C VAL A 96 -0.51 0.35 6.61
N ARG A 97 -0.74 1.66 6.50
CA ARG A 97 -1.30 2.48 7.58
C ARG A 97 -2.82 2.25 7.67
N GLU A 98 -3.21 1.11 8.22
CA GLU A 98 -4.61 0.63 8.30
C GLU A 98 -5.54 1.60 9.05
N LYS A 99 -5.06 2.19 10.14
CA LYS A 99 -5.84 3.17 10.92
C LYS A 99 -4.98 4.36 11.24
N ILE A 100 -5.47 5.55 10.99
CA ILE A 100 -4.76 6.79 11.30
C ILE A 100 -5.61 7.63 12.24
N LYS A 101 -4.99 8.11 13.31
CA LYS A 101 -5.59 9.02 14.30
C LYS A 101 -4.67 10.21 14.50
N ILE A 102 -5.23 11.40 14.29
CA ILE A 102 -4.53 12.66 14.55
C ILE A 102 -4.81 13.07 16.00
N ALA A 103 -3.76 13.18 16.80
CA ALA A 103 -3.84 13.66 18.17
C ALA A 103 -4.04 15.19 18.22
N LYS A 104 -4.40 15.71 19.40
CA LYS A 104 -4.70 17.15 19.58
C LYS A 104 -3.50 18.06 19.35
N ASP A 105 -2.29 17.54 19.52
CA ASP A 105 -1.03 18.24 19.28
C ASP A 105 -0.57 18.16 17.81
N GLY A 106 -1.36 17.52 16.94
CA GLY A 106 -1.04 17.32 15.53
C GLY A 106 -0.22 16.07 15.24
N SER A 107 0.20 15.31 16.26
CA SER A 107 0.91 14.04 16.04
C SER A 107 0.01 12.99 15.39
N VAL A 108 0.61 12.19 14.50
CA VAL A 108 -0.07 11.14 13.75
C VAL A 108 0.20 9.81 14.44
N ILE A 109 -0.86 9.15 14.91
CA ILE A 109 -0.78 7.79 15.44
C ILE A 109 -1.37 6.88 14.39
N SER A 110 -0.60 5.92 13.91
CA SER A 110 -1.07 4.94 12.94
C SER A 110 -0.96 3.51 13.48
N LEU A 111 -1.94 2.68 13.15
CA LEU A 111 -1.81 1.23 13.22
C LEU A 111 -1.24 0.75 11.90
N ASN A 112 -0.10 0.05 11.96
CA ASN A 112 0.56 -0.52 10.79
C ASN A 112 0.23 -2.01 10.73
N SER A 113 -0.19 -2.49 9.57
CA SER A 113 -0.49 -3.91 9.35
C SER A 113 0.39 -4.47 8.23
N PRO A 114 1.04 -5.63 8.44
CA PRO A 114 1.96 -6.18 7.46
C PRO A 114 1.22 -6.69 6.23
N MET A 115 1.75 -6.39 5.04
CA MET A 115 1.17 -6.83 3.77
C MET A 115 1.57 -8.27 3.45
N TRP A 116 0.64 -9.03 2.86
CA TRP A 116 0.77 -10.48 2.63
C TRP A 116 0.69 -10.87 1.15
N GLY A 117 0.13 -10.03 0.28
CA GLY A 117 0.16 -10.26 -1.16
C GLY A 117 -0.78 -9.35 -1.94
N THR A 118 -0.93 -9.67 -3.22
CA THR A 118 -1.55 -8.81 -4.22
C THR A 118 -2.78 -9.47 -4.85
N GLY A 119 -3.84 -8.71 -5.04
CA GLY A 119 -5.08 -9.09 -5.71
C GLY A 119 -5.46 -8.10 -6.82
N VAL A 120 -6.39 -8.52 -7.68
CA VAL A 120 -6.93 -7.72 -8.79
C VAL A 120 -8.45 -7.75 -8.73
N HIS A 121 -9.09 -6.60 -8.87
CA HIS A 121 -10.53 -6.48 -8.92
C HIS A 121 -10.98 -5.82 -10.24
N ASP A 122 -11.32 -6.65 -11.23
CA ASP A 122 -11.54 -6.21 -12.62
C ASP A 122 -12.74 -5.28 -12.81
N ILE A 123 -13.82 -5.48 -12.05
CA ILE A 123 -15.07 -4.72 -12.23
C ILE A 123 -14.86 -3.25 -11.85
N GLU A 124 -14.32 -3.03 -10.66
CA GLU A 124 -14.00 -1.70 -10.11
C GLU A 124 -12.63 -1.16 -10.56
N LYS A 125 -11.84 -1.96 -11.29
CA LYS A 125 -10.56 -1.57 -11.91
C LYS A 125 -9.50 -1.09 -10.91
N PHE A 126 -9.22 -1.91 -9.91
CA PHE A 126 -8.10 -1.68 -8.99
C PHE A 126 -7.24 -2.94 -8.80
N VAL A 127 -5.96 -2.73 -8.53
CA VAL A 127 -5.06 -3.72 -7.92
C VAL A 127 -4.97 -3.39 -6.43
N TYR A 128 -4.99 -4.40 -5.58
CA TYR A 128 -4.99 -4.17 -4.14
C TYR A 128 -4.06 -5.10 -3.39
N PHE A 129 -3.49 -4.60 -2.30
CA PHE A 129 -2.69 -5.41 -1.39
C PHE A 129 -3.54 -5.83 -0.19
N TYR A 130 -3.54 -7.11 0.16
CA TYR A 130 -4.20 -7.57 1.37
C TYR A 130 -3.20 -7.72 2.50
N HIS A 131 -3.63 -7.35 3.70
CA HIS A 131 -2.84 -7.42 4.93
C HIS A 131 -3.52 -8.30 5.96
N GLY A 132 -2.81 -8.68 7.00
CA GLY A 132 -3.38 -9.46 8.09
C GLY A 132 -2.57 -9.32 9.36
N LYS A 133 -3.21 -9.58 10.51
CA LYS A 133 -2.47 -9.76 11.76
C LYS A 133 -1.76 -11.11 11.68
N GLU A 134 -0.46 -11.11 11.94
CA GLU A 134 0.27 -12.35 12.20
C GLU A 134 -0.56 -13.15 13.21
N ARG A 135 -0.97 -14.37 12.86
CA ARG A 135 -1.65 -15.23 13.81
C ARG A 135 -0.63 -15.55 14.91
N ALA A 136 -0.79 -14.91 16.07
CA ALA A 136 -0.16 -15.33 17.31
C ALA A 136 -0.50 -16.79 17.66
#